data_AF-A0A1X7ACK5-F1
#
_entry.id   AF-A0A1X7ACK5-F1
#
_cell.length_a   1.000
_cell.length_b   1.000
_cell.length_c   1.000
_cell.angle_alpha   90.00
_cell.angle_beta   90.00
_cell.angle_gamma   90.00
#
_symmetry.space_group_name_H-M   'P 1'
#
loop_
_entity.id
_entity.type
_entity.pdbx_description
1 polymer ?
#
loop_
_entity_poly.entity_id
_entity_poly.type
_entity_poly.pdbx_seq_one_letter_code
_entity_poly.pdbx_strand_id
1 'polypeptide(L)' 'MAHLFEQNRNYVLGDPELNLIGGHNKLAQWRHKRMGPAFYRLGRKIIYRGADLNAWAEAQRIDTTT' A
#
# COMPACT_ATOMS: atom_id res chain seq x y z
N MET A 1 9.44 0.49 -14.69
CA MET A 1 9.23 0.96 -13.31
C MET A 1 9.81 -0.03 -12.33
N ALA A 2 10.43 0.43 -11.26
CA ALA A 2 10.80 -0.44 -10.14
C ALA A 2 9.52 -0.78 -9.35
N HIS A 3 9.28 -2.06 -9.09
CA HIS A 3 8.17 -2.52 -8.27
C HIS A 3 8.66 -2.70 -6.83
N LEU A 4 8.07 -1.96 -5.88
CA LEU A 4 8.37 -2.08 -4.45
C LEU A 4 7.69 -3.31 -3.83
N PHE A 5 6.63 -3.81 -4.46
CA PHE A 5 5.85 -4.97 -4.06
C PHE A 5 5.72 -5.96 -5.22
N GLU A 6 5.52 -7.25 -4.91
CA GLU A 6 5.24 -8.25 -5.93
C GLU A 6 3.88 -8.00 -6.60
N GLN A 7 3.90 -7.74 -7.90
CA GLN A 7 2.75 -7.24 -8.67
C GLN A 7 1.46 -8.06 -8.49
N ASN A 8 1.58 -9.39 -8.45
CA ASN A 8 0.44 -10.32 -8.43
C ASN A 8 0.13 -10.88 -7.03
N ARG A 9 0.85 -10.45 -5.99
CA ARG A 9 0.62 -10.89 -4.61
C ARG A 9 -0.45 -10.03 -3.94
N ASN A 10 -1.21 -10.67 -3.05
CA ASN A 10 -2.10 -10.00 -2.12
C ASN A 10 -1.43 -9.92 -0.75
N TYR A 11 -1.49 -8.75 -0.12
CA TYR A 11 -0.92 -8.47 1.18
C TYR A 11 -2.02 -8.23 2.22
N VAL A 12 -1.84 -8.77 3.41
CA VAL A 12 -2.74 -8.59 4.54
C VAL A 12 -2.07 -7.80 5.66
N LEU A 13 -2.89 -7.24 6.56
CA LEU A 13 -2.36 -6.54 7.73
C LEU A 13 -1.49 -7.50 8.57
N GLY A 14 -0.25 -7.08 8.81
CA GLY A 14 0.76 -7.89 9.50
C GLY A 14 1.87 -8.39 8.60
N ASP A 15 1.66 -8.39 7.27
CA ASP A 15 2.73 -8.71 6.32
C ASP A 15 3.89 -7.71 6.47
N PRO A 16 5.14 -8.20 6.69
CA PRO A 16 6.26 -7.33 7.01
C PRO A 16 6.60 -6.36 5.86
N GLU A 17 6.27 -6.71 4.62
CA GLU A 17 6.47 -5.87 3.45
C GLU A 17 5.66 -4.56 3.52
N LEU A 18 4.48 -4.57 4.16
CA LEU A 18 3.67 -3.36 4.32
C LEU A 18 4.32 -2.32 5.24
N ASN A 19 5.29 -2.71 6.08
CA ASN A 19 6.03 -1.78 6.92
C ASN A 19 6.81 -0.74 6.10
N LEU A 20 7.11 -1.02 4.82
CA LEU A 20 7.74 -0.08 3.90
C LEU A 20 6.93 1.23 3.75
N ILE A 21 5.60 1.14 3.74
CA ILE A 21 4.70 2.30 3.58
C ILE A 21 4.09 2.77 4.91
N GLY A 22 4.00 1.86 5.89
CA GLY A 22 3.61 2.19 7.24
C GLY A 22 3.22 0.99 8.09
N GLY A 23 3.42 1.11 9.40
CA GLY A 23 2.94 0.12 10.35
C GLY A 23 1.40 0.10 10.46
N HIS A 24 0.88 -0.90 11.18
CA HIS A 24 -0.55 -1.17 11.32
C HIS A 24 -1.40 0.07 11.66
N ASN A 25 -0.98 0.85 12.65
CA ASN A 25 -1.72 2.05 13.10
C ASN A 25 -1.75 3.15 12.04
N LYS A 26 -0.65 3.36 11.32
CA LYS A 26 -0.58 4.34 10.23
C LYS A 26 -1.52 3.94 9.09
N LEU A 27 -1.50 2.67 8.70
CA LEU A 27 -2.41 2.15 7.67
C LEU A 27 -3.88 2.22 8.10
N ALA A 28 -4.19 1.98 9.38
CA ALA A 28 -5.54 2.16 9.91
C ALA A 28 -6.01 3.63 9.83
N GLN A 29 -5.15 4.57 10.22
CA GLN A 29 -5.44 6.00 10.13
C GLN A 29 -5.66 6.44 8.67
N TRP A 30 -4.82 5.96 7.75
CA TRP A 30 -4.94 6.23 6.32
C TRP A 30 -6.28 5.75 5.77
N ARG A 31 -6.68 4.51 6.04
CA ARG A 31 -7.99 4.00 5.61
C ARG A 31 -9.15 4.81 6.18
N HIS A 32 -9.09 5.20 7.46
CA HIS A 32 -10.11 6.05 8.08
C HIS A 32 -10.22 7.41 7.37
N LYS A 33 -9.09 7.98 6.96
CA LYS A 33 -9.02 9.25 6.22
C LYS A 33 -9.20 9.11 4.71
N ARG A 34 -9.44 7.89 4.18
CA ARG A 34 -9.44 7.57 2.74
C ARG A 34 -8.16 8.03 2.01
N MET A 35 -7.02 7.85 2.66
CA MET A 35 -5.69 8.14 2.13
C MET A 35 -4.91 6.85 1.90
N GLY A 36 -3.87 6.93 1.07
CA GLY A 36 -2.94 5.82 0.83
C GLY A 36 -3.35 4.91 -0.33
N PRO A 37 -2.74 3.72 -0.43
CA PRO A 37 -3.04 2.77 -1.50
C PRO A 37 -4.47 2.24 -1.44
N ALA A 38 -5.00 1.85 -2.61
CA ALA A 38 -6.29 1.17 -2.68
C ALA A 38 -6.25 -0.17 -1.93
N PHE A 39 -7.39 -0.55 -1.36
CA PHE A 39 -7.53 -1.78 -0.58
C PHE A 39 -8.93 -2.37 -0.77
N TYR A 40 -9.02 -3.69 -0.60
CA TYR A 40 -10.31 -4.37 -0.43
C TYR A 40 -10.64 -4.49 1.05
N ARG A 41 -11.91 -4.27 1.37
CA ARG A 41 -12.47 -4.61 2.68
C ARG A 41 -13.42 -5.78 2.52
N LEU A 42 -12.99 -6.95 2.97
CA LEU A 42 -13.78 -8.18 2.95
C LEU A 42 -14.14 -8.54 4.40
N GLY A 43 -15.26 -7.97 4.87
CA GLY A 43 -15.66 -8.03 6.27
C GLY A 43 -14.65 -7.34 7.20
N ARG A 44 -13.98 -8.14 8.04
CA ARG A 44 -12.91 -7.66 8.95
C ARG A 44 -11.51 -7.72 8.31
N LYS A 45 -11.35 -8.39 7.16
CA LYS A 45 -10.06 -8.49 6.46
C LYS A 45 -9.82 -7.28 5.57
N ILE A 46 -8.61 -6.74 5.63
CA ILE A 46 -8.10 -5.71 4.74
C ILE A 46 -7.02 -6.34 3.87
N ILE A 47 -7.14 -6.19 2.57
CA ILE A 47 -6.22 -6.75 1.58
C ILE A 47 -5.74 -5.63 0.66
N TYR A 48 -4.43 -5.58 0.44
CA TYR A 48 -3.79 -4.74 -0.58
C TYR A 48 -3.30 -5.62 -1.73
N ARG A 49 -3.55 -5.23 -2.98
CA ARG A 49 -2.93 -5.90 -4.14
C ARG A 49 -1.57 -5.25 -4.41
N GLY A 50 -0.56 -6.05 -4.73
CA GLY A 50 0.77 -5.54 -5.08
C GLY A 50 0.73 -4.52 -6.23
N ALA A 51 -0.10 -4.78 -7.25
CA ALA A 51 -0.33 -3.83 -8.34
C ALA A 51 -0.83 -2.46 -7.85
N ASP A 52 -1.78 -2.42 -6.91
CA ASP A 52 -2.33 -1.17 -6.38
C ASP A 52 -1.32 -0.46 -5.47
N LEU A 53 -0.52 -1.22 -4.70
CA LEU A 53 0.57 -0.68 -3.89
C LEU A 53 1.65 -0.03 -4.76
N ASN A 54 2.05 -0.70 -5.85
CA ASN A 54 3.02 -0.18 -6.81
C ASN A 54 2.49 1.04 -7.55
N ALA A 55 1.23 1.01 -8.00
CA ALA A 55 0.60 2.15 -8.66
C ALA A 55 0.53 3.37 -7.73
N TRP A 56 0.18 3.16 -6.46
CA TRP A 56 0.20 4.21 -5.46
C TRP A 56 1.61 4.74 -5.21
N ALA A 57 2.61 3.85 -5.06
CA ALA A 57 3.99 4.25 -4.82
C ALA A 57 4.55 5.10 -5.98
N GLU A 58 4.28 4.71 -7.23
CA GLU A 58 4.66 5.47 -8.41
C GLU A 58 3.97 6.85 -8.43
N ALA A 59 2.69 6.93 -8.07
CA ALA A 59 1.96 8.20 -7.97
C ALA A 59 2.45 9.10 -6.82
N GLN A 60 3.24 8.58 -5.88
CA GLN A 60 3.89 9.34 -4.81
C GLN A 60 5.37 9.60 -5.08
N ARG A 61 5.90 9.13 -6.22
CA ARG A 61 7.30 9.36 -6.59
C ARG A 61 7.50 10.85 -6.85
N ILE A 62 8.52 11.43 -6.22
CA ILE A 62 8.97 12.80 -6.48
C ILE A 62 10.21 12.71 -7.35
N ASP A 63 10.12 13.21 -8.57
CA ASP A 63 11.27 13.32 -9.45
C ASP A 63 12.11 14.53 -9.03
N THR A 64 13.34 14.30 -8.59
CA THR A 64 14.22 15.34 -8.02
C THR A 64 15.13 15.99 -9.05
N THR A 65 14.85 15.84 -10.35
CA THR A 65 15.71 16.38 -11.40
C THR A 65 15.46 17.88 -11.57
N THR A 66 16.39 18.67 -11.03
CA THR A 66 16.74 20.02 -11.50
C THR A 66 18.09 19.94 -12.18
#